data_AF-A0A3D5UNA1-F1
#
_entry.id   AF-A0A3D5UNA1-F1
#
_cell.length_a   1.000
_cell.length_b   1.000
_cell.length_c   1.000
_cell.angle_alpha   90.00
_cell.angle_beta   90.00
_cell.angle_gamma   90.00
#
_symmetry.space_group_name_H-M   'P 1'
#
loop_
_entity.id
_entity.type
_entity.pdbx_description
1 polymer ?
#
loop_
_entity_poly.entity_id
_entity_poly.type
_entity_poly.pdbx_seq_one_letter_code
_entity_poly.pdbx_strand_id
1 'polypeptide(L)'
;ETLKELKQTVEPDVILVEPSGAAEPDAIYRSFLQLGFSKDQIHNFFILDPTRIEMFLEILAPLFHSSLEIADVAIINKIDVASTEEIQKTRSVIEKDTPFFPMNLHEDFPEEFTAYLDQQFAEEV
;
A
#
# COMPACT_ATOMS: atom_id res chain seq x y z
N GLU A 1 -1.30 18.70 -12.97
CA GLU A 1 -0.92 20.10 -12.66
C GLU A 1 -0.81 20.32 -11.16
N THR A 2 -1.78 19.85 -10.36
CA THR A 2 -1.82 20.00 -8.88
C THR A 2 -0.52 19.63 -8.14
N LEU A 3 0.10 18.49 -8.42
CA LEU A 3 1.35 18.08 -7.73
C LEU A 3 2.54 18.99 -8.03
N LYS A 4 2.63 19.55 -9.24
CA LYS A 4 3.69 20.50 -9.60
C LYS A 4 3.50 21.82 -8.88
N GLU A 5 2.25 22.27 -8.76
CA GLU A 5 1.90 23.50 -8.04
C GLU A 5 2.18 23.36 -6.54
N LEU A 6 1.78 22.25 -5.91
CA LEU A 6 2.08 21.96 -4.50
C LEU A 6 3.58 21.99 -4.22
N LYS A 7 4.39 21.36 -5.08
CA LYS A 7 5.86 21.34 -4.96
C LYS A 7 6.48 22.75 -5.07
N GLN A 8 5.85 23.68 -5.77
CA GLN A 8 6.37 25.04 -5.97
C GLN A 8 5.85 26.07 -4.96
N THR A 9 4.70 25.80 -4.34
CA THR A 9 3.98 26.79 -3.52
C THR A 9 3.98 26.45 -2.04
N VAL A 10 3.90 25.18 -1.70
CA VAL A 10 3.74 24.69 -0.33
C VAL A 10 4.99 23.95 0.15
N GLU A 11 5.76 23.34 -0.76
CA GLU A 11 6.94 22.51 -0.43
C GLU A 11 6.63 21.52 0.72
N PRO A 12 5.61 20.66 0.59
CA PRO A 12 5.24 19.76 1.68
C PRO A 12 6.33 18.73 1.94
N ASP A 13 6.54 18.37 3.21
CA ASP A 13 7.43 17.27 3.60
C ASP A 13 6.87 15.94 3.08
N VAL A 14 5.56 15.70 3.25
CA VAL A 14 4.89 14.45 2.85
C VAL A 14 3.62 14.73 2.05
N ILE A 15 3.38 13.93 1.01
CA ILE A 15 2.13 13.91 0.23
C ILE A 15 1.48 12.54 0.35
N LEU A 16 0.31 12.47 1.01
CA LEU A 16 -0.50 11.26 1.06
C LEU A 16 -1.45 11.21 -0.13
N VAL A 17 -1.46 10.09 -0.86
CA VAL A 17 -2.32 9.90 -2.03
C VAL A 17 -3.16 8.65 -1.86
N GLU A 18 -4.48 8.83 -1.86
CA GLU A 18 -5.45 7.73 -1.89
C GLU A 18 -6.01 7.59 -3.31
N PRO A 19 -5.57 6.60 -4.09
CA PRO A 19 -6.15 6.32 -5.39
C PRO A 19 -7.53 5.67 -5.25
N SER A 20 -8.38 5.80 -6.27
CA SER A 20 -9.63 5.05 -6.28
C SER A 20 -9.35 3.54 -6.33
N GLY A 21 -10.18 2.72 -5.68
CA GLY A 21 -9.97 1.27 -5.63
C GLY A 21 -10.03 0.54 -6.98
N ALA A 22 -10.36 1.24 -8.07
CA ALA A 22 -10.34 0.72 -9.44
C ALA A 22 -9.27 1.37 -10.33
N ALA A 23 -8.46 2.27 -9.77
CA ALA A 23 -7.37 2.87 -10.51
C ALA A 23 -6.26 1.84 -10.76
N GLU A 24 -5.62 1.93 -11.92
CA GLU A 24 -4.49 1.08 -12.28
C GLU A 24 -3.24 1.54 -11.50
N PRO A 25 -2.71 0.73 -10.56
CA PRO A 25 -1.61 1.14 -9.67
C PRO A 25 -0.37 1.57 -10.44
N ASP A 26 -0.04 0.82 -11.49
CA ASP A 26 1.10 1.08 -12.38
C ASP A 26 1.02 2.45 -13.07
N ALA A 27 -0.17 2.85 -13.50
CA ALA A 27 -0.39 4.13 -14.17
C ALA A 27 -0.16 5.30 -13.20
N ILE A 28 -0.61 5.15 -11.96
CA ILE A 28 -0.40 6.14 -10.89
C ILE A 28 1.09 6.23 -10.55
N TYR A 29 1.75 5.10 -10.30
CA TYR A 29 3.16 5.05 -9.96
C TYR A 29 4.04 5.68 -11.05
N ARG A 30 3.79 5.33 -12.33
CA ARG A 30 4.49 5.93 -13.48
C ARG A 30 4.24 7.42 -13.61
N SER A 31 3.06 7.90 -13.23
CA SER A 31 2.76 9.34 -13.24
C SER A 31 3.63 10.11 -12.25
N PHE A 32 3.89 9.56 -11.06
CA PHE A 32 4.83 10.18 -10.11
C PHE A 32 6.26 10.20 -10.65
N LEU A 33 6.73 9.11 -11.25
CA LEU A 33 8.04 9.07 -11.89
C LEU A 33 8.18 10.14 -13.00
N GLN A 34 7.14 10.32 -13.83
CA GLN A 34 7.12 11.34 -14.88
C GLN A 34 7.08 12.77 -14.34
N LEU A 35 6.57 12.98 -13.12
CA LEU A 35 6.60 14.26 -12.42
C LEU A 35 7.95 14.56 -11.78
N GLY A 36 8.90 13.60 -11.81
CA GLY A 36 10.26 13.76 -11.33
C GLY A 36 10.48 13.34 -9.88
N PHE A 37 9.56 12.57 -9.30
CA PHE A 37 9.81 11.84 -8.04
C PHE A 37 10.68 10.63 -8.34
N SER A 38 11.69 10.37 -7.51
CA SER A 38 12.48 9.13 -7.58
C SER A 38 11.75 7.99 -6.88
N LYS A 39 12.17 6.74 -7.12
CA LYS A 39 11.50 5.56 -6.52
C LYS A 39 11.60 5.55 -5.00
N ASP A 40 12.73 6.01 -4.47
CA ASP A 40 13.03 6.18 -3.05
C ASP A 40 12.15 7.25 -2.36
N GLN A 41 11.51 8.14 -3.13
CA GLN A 41 10.59 9.15 -2.61
C GLN A 41 9.11 8.70 -2.65
N ILE A 42 8.83 7.49 -3.15
CA ILE A 42 7.47 6.98 -3.31
C ILE A 42 7.34 5.74 -2.44
N HIS A 43 6.66 5.89 -1.30
CA HIS A 43 6.32 4.79 -0.42
C HIS A 43 4.90 4.30 -0.70
N ASN A 44 4.76 3.08 -1.20
CA ASN A 44 3.48 2.50 -1.61
C ASN A 44 3.01 1.42 -0.64
N PHE A 45 1.90 1.72 0.04
CA PHE A 45 1.25 0.85 1.00
C PHE A 45 0.04 0.17 0.35
N PHE A 46 0.10 -1.15 0.16
CA PHE A 46 -1.01 -1.89 -0.41
C PHE A 46 -1.89 -2.49 0.68
N ILE A 47 -3.13 -2.00 0.80
CA ILE A 47 -4.07 -2.46 1.83
C ILE A 47 -5.05 -3.48 1.26
N LEU A 48 -5.13 -4.64 1.91
CA LEU A 48 -5.93 -5.79 1.50
C LEU A 48 -6.97 -6.19 2.54
N ASP A 49 -8.09 -6.67 2.05
CA ASP A 49 -9.20 -7.21 2.85
C ASP A 49 -9.32 -8.72 2.56
N PRO A 50 -8.93 -9.61 3.51
CA PRO A 50 -8.97 -11.06 3.30
C PRO A 50 -10.36 -11.58 2.99
N THR A 51 -11.43 -10.94 3.46
CA THR A 51 -12.81 -11.40 3.21
C THR A 51 -13.24 -11.24 1.74
N ARG A 52 -12.33 -10.75 0.89
CA ARG A 52 -12.53 -10.50 -0.54
C ARG A 52 -11.45 -11.15 -1.40
N ILE A 53 -10.63 -12.04 -0.82
CA ILE A 53 -9.45 -12.56 -1.50
C ILE A 53 -9.81 -13.36 -2.77
N GLU A 54 -10.91 -14.12 -2.77
CA GLU A 54 -11.43 -14.80 -3.96
C GLU A 54 -11.73 -13.81 -5.09
N MET A 55 -12.47 -12.74 -4.77
CA MET A 55 -12.82 -11.70 -5.73
C MET A 55 -11.57 -11.04 -6.34
N PHE A 56 -10.56 -10.76 -5.51
CA PHE A 56 -9.30 -10.18 -5.99
C PHE A 56 -8.55 -11.13 -6.94
N LEU A 57 -8.51 -12.43 -6.64
CA LEU A 57 -7.78 -13.40 -7.44
C LEU A 57 -8.54 -13.82 -8.71
N GLU A 58 -9.86 -13.79 -8.72
CA GLU A 58 -10.67 -14.24 -9.86
C GLU A 58 -11.08 -13.10 -10.80
N ILE A 59 -11.40 -11.93 -10.25
CA ILE A 59 -11.98 -10.82 -11.01
C ILE A 59 -10.96 -9.69 -11.23
N LEU A 60 -10.17 -9.38 -10.20
CA LEU A 60 -9.27 -8.23 -10.19
C LEU A 60 -7.78 -8.64 -10.21
N ALA A 61 -7.48 -9.85 -10.67
CA ALA A 61 -6.12 -10.41 -10.61
C ALA A 61 -5.05 -9.47 -11.20
N PRO A 62 -5.27 -8.80 -12.35
CA PRO A 62 -4.28 -7.89 -12.90
C PRO A 62 -3.99 -6.69 -11.98
N LEU A 63 -5.03 -6.11 -11.38
CA LEU A 63 -4.89 -4.97 -10.45
C LEU A 63 -4.23 -5.42 -9.13
N PHE A 64 -4.59 -6.60 -8.65
CA PHE A 64 -4.00 -7.20 -7.46
C PHE A 64 -2.50 -7.46 -7.64
N HIS A 65 -2.10 -8.10 -8.75
CA HIS A 65 -0.70 -8.42 -9.01
C HIS A 65 0.15 -7.17 -9.26
N SER A 66 -0.35 -6.20 -10.03
CA SER A 66 0.35 -4.92 -10.23
C SER A 66 0.51 -4.18 -8.91
N SER A 67 -0.53 -4.13 -8.06
CA SER A 67 -0.43 -3.50 -6.73
C SER A 67 0.67 -4.15 -5.88
N LEU A 68 0.74 -5.49 -5.85
CA LEU A 68 1.77 -6.20 -5.11
C LEU A 68 3.18 -5.96 -5.66
N GLU A 69 3.33 -5.89 -6.98
CA GLU A 69 4.64 -5.70 -7.64
C GLU A 69 5.29 -4.36 -7.28
N ILE A 70 4.47 -3.31 -7.09
CA ILE A 70 4.95 -1.97 -6.74
C ILE A 70 4.79 -1.62 -5.25
N ALA A 71 4.35 -2.56 -4.40
CA ALA A 71 4.15 -2.32 -2.99
C ALA A 71 5.46 -2.49 -2.20
N ASP A 72 5.82 -1.49 -1.40
CA ASP A 72 6.91 -1.60 -0.43
C ASP A 72 6.48 -2.43 0.79
N VAL A 73 5.18 -2.40 1.09
CA VAL A 73 4.56 -3.14 2.19
C VAL A 73 3.10 -3.45 1.88
N ALA A 74 2.64 -4.62 2.29
CA ALA A 74 1.25 -5.02 2.26
C ALA A 74 0.62 -4.97 3.67
N ILE A 75 -0.60 -4.46 3.77
CA ILE A 75 -1.36 -4.44 5.01
C ILE A 75 -2.53 -5.41 4.85
N ILE A 76 -2.56 -6.45 5.67
CA ILE A 76 -3.67 -7.41 5.72
C ILE A 76 -4.65 -6.90 6.76
N ASN A 77 -5.60 -6.08 6.34
CA ASN A 77 -6.56 -5.45 7.24
C ASN A 77 -7.71 -6.41 7.61
N LYS A 78 -8.45 -6.10 8.67
CA LYS A 78 -9.68 -6.80 9.08
C LYS A 78 -9.49 -8.25 9.50
N ILE A 79 -8.33 -8.58 10.08
CA ILE A 79 -8.04 -9.95 10.51
C ILE A 79 -8.97 -10.45 11.62
N ASP A 80 -9.62 -9.53 12.36
CA ASP A 80 -10.59 -9.80 13.42
C ASP A 80 -11.94 -10.31 12.89
N VAL A 81 -12.27 -10.01 11.64
CA VAL A 81 -13.54 -10.43 11.01
C VAL A 81 -13.34 -11.48 9.92
N ALA A 82 -12.13 -11.62 9.40
CA ALA A 82 -11.78 -12.65 8.43
C ALA A 82 -11.61 -14.02 9.08
N SER A 83 -11.97 -15.07 8.34
CA SER A 83 -11.68 -16.44 8.72
C SER A 83 -10.18 -16.74 8.63
N THR A 84 -9.74 -17.74 9.38
CA THR A 84 -8.35 -18.21 9.32
C THR A 84 -7.94 -18.65 7.90
N GLU A 85 -8.86 -19.24 7.14
CA GLU A 85 -8.62 -19.66 5.76
C GLU A 85 -8.38 -18.47 4.83
N GLU A 86 -9.23 -17.44 4.92
CA GLU A 86 -9.07 -16.20 4.14
C GLU A 86 -7.71 -15.53 4.44
N ILE A 87 -7.35 -15.43 5.72
CA ILE A 87 -6.06 -14.83 6.14
C ILE A 87 -4.89 -15.65 5.60
N GLN A 88 -4.93 -16.98 5.71
CA GLN A 88 -3.87 -17.85 5.21
C GLN A 88 -3.73 -17.76 3.69
N LYS A 89 -4.86 -17.70 2.98
CA LYS A 89 -4.88 -17.53 1.53
C LYS A 89 -4.29 -16.18 1.13
N THR A 90 -4.68 -15.09 1.79
CA THR A 90 -4.10 -13.76 1.56
C THR A 90 -2.59 -13.74 1.81
N ARG A 91 -2.09 -14.37 2.89
CA ARG A 91 -0.65 -14.48 3.14
C ARG A 91 0.08 -15.22 2.02
N SER A 92 -0.45 -16.37 1.60
CA SER A 92 0.17 -17.21 0.56
C SER A 92 0.34 -16.50 -0.79
N VAL A 93 -0.51 -15.52 -1.10
CA VAL A 93 -0.41 -14.75 -2.35
C VAL A 93 0.49 -13.52 -2.24
N ILE A 94 0.77 -13.05 -1.02
CA ILE A 94 1.68 -11.94 -0.74
C ILE A 94 3.15 -12.41 -0.63
N GLU A 95 3.39 -13.67 -0.24
CA GLU A 95 4.68 -14.28 0.18
C GLU A 95 5.90 -14.20 -0.77
N LYS A 96 5.88 -13.33 -1.78
CA LYS A 96 6.89 -13.21 -2.84
C LYS A 96 7.95 -12.11 -2.59
N ASP A 97 8.32 -11.88 -1.33
CA ASP A 97 9.29 -10.88 -0.84
C ASP A 97 8.72 -9.52 -0.40
N THR A 98 7.40 -9.32 -0.42
CA THR A 98 6.76 -8.11 0.12
C THR A 98 6.53 -8.23 1.63
N PRO A 99 7.12 -7.36 2.48
CA PRO A 99 6.78 -7.30 3.91
C PRO A 99 5.28 -7.10 4.10
N PHE A 100 4.70 -7.73 5.12
CA PHE A 100 3.28 -7.52 5.42
C PHE A 100 2.98 -7.42 6.90
N PHE A 101 1.94 -6.65 7.23
CA PHE A 101 1.47 -6.45 8.60
C PHE A 101 -0.02 -6.76 8.70
N PRO A 102 -0.43 -7.68 9.60
CA PRO A 102 -1.84 -7.93 9.87
C PRO A 102 -2.42 -6.84 10.79
N MET A 103 -3.64 -6.37 10.51
CA MET A 103 -4.31 -5.32 11.30
C MET A 103 -5.77 -5.66 11.62
N ASN A 104 -6.20 -5.29 12.82
CA ASN A 104 -7.60 -5.34 13.26
C ASN A 104 -8.32 -4.03 12.92
N LEU A 105 -9.64 -4.06 12.78
CA LEU A 105 -10.45 -2.86 12.50
C LEU A 105 -10.54 -1.87 13.67
N HIS A 106 -10.45 -2.38 14.89
CA HIS A 106 -10.82 -1.67 16.11
C HIS A 106 -9.69 -1.58 17.14
N GLU A 107 -8.48 -1.95 16.74
CA GLU A 107 -7.29 -1.84 17.57
C GLU A 107 -6.32 -0.83 16.94
N ASP A 108 -5.41 -0.33 17.76
CA ASP A 108 -4.33 0.52 17.29
C ASP A 108 -3.39 -0.24 16.34
N PHE A 109 -2.56 0.51 15.61
CA PHE A 109 -1.58 -0.09 14.74
C PHE A 109 -0.61 -1.01 15.51
N PRO A 110 -0.26 -2.19 14.96
CA PRO A 110 0.74 -3.05 15.57
C PRO A 110 2.06 -2.31 15.80
N GLU A 111 2.75 -2.59 16.91
CA GLU A 111 4.06 -1.98 17.22
C GLU A 111 5.06 -2.20 16.08
N GLU A 112 5.05 -3.37 15.46
CA GLU A 112 5.91 -3.72 14.32
C GLU A 112 5.66 -2.83 13.10
N PHE A 113 4.40 -2.48 12.83
CA PHE A 113 4.06 -1.57 11.74
C PHE A 113 4.46 -0.14 12.08
N THR A 114 4.27 0.29 13.33
CA THR A 114 4.70 1.61 13.78
C THR A 114 6.22 1.77 13.67
N ALA A 115 6.97 0.76 14.10
CA ALA A 115 8.43 0.74 13.95
C ALA A 115 8.88 0.74 12.48
N TYR A 116 8.14 0.04 11.60
CA TYR A 116 8.38 0.10 10.16
C TYR A 116 8.18 1.52 9.61
N LEU A 117 7.07 2.18 9.97
CA LEU A 117 6.81 3.56 9.55
C LEU A 117 7.90 4.50 10.06
N ASP A 118 8.27 4.40 11.34
CA ASP A 118 9.34 5.21 11.90
C ASP A 118 10.65 5.02 11.11
N GLN A 119 11.00 3.79 10.73
CA GLN A 119 12.19 3.55 9.90
C GLN A 119 12.09 4.17 8.50
N GLN A 120 10.92 4.13 7.86
CA GLN A 120 10.74 4.68 6.50
C GLN A 120 10.76 6.21 6.49
N PHE A 121 10.25 6.86 7.56
CA PHE A 121 10.08 8.31 7.61
C PHE A 121 11.05 9.03 8.58
N ALA A 122 11.98 8.31 9.22
CA ALA A 122 12.93 8.87 10.20
C ALA A 122 14.00 9.81 9.62
N GLU A 123 14.17 9.89 8.30
CA GLU A 123 15.24 10.70 7.67
C GLU A 123 14.80 12.04 7.07
N GLU A 124 13.56 12.50 7.29
CA GLU A 124 13.06 13.77 6.73
C GLU A 124 12.97 14.95 7.73
N VAL A 125 13.91 15.07 8.69
CA VAL A 125 14.01 16.24 9.59
C VAL A 125 15.41 16.86 9.61
#